data_AF-A0A6J4H2W8-F1
#
_entry.id   AF-A0A6J4H2W8-F1
#
_cell.length_a   1.000
_cell.length_b   1.000
_cell.length_c   1.000
_cell.angle_alpha   90.00
_cell.angle_beta   90.00
_cell.angle_gamma   90.00
#
_symmetry.space_group_name_H-M   'P 1'
#
loop_
_entity.id
_entity.type
_entity.pdbx_description
1 polymer ?
#
loop_
_entity_poly.entity_id
_entity_poly.type
_entity_poly.pdbx_seq_one_letter_code
_entity_poly.pdbx_strand_id
1 'polypeptide(L)' 'MYVCLCNALTECQVRAAVEEGAGRPRDVYGACGCRAQCGGCTKAILCLIRETQALASGHRTAEA' A
#
# COMPACT_ATOMS: atom_id res chain seq x y z
N MET A 1 -7.52 4.21 -8.96
CA MET A 1 -8.38 5.04 -8.09
C MET A 1 -7.51 5.83 -7.11
N TYR A 2 -7.91 7.05 -6.70
CA TYR A 2 -7.29 7.72 -5.54
C TYR A 2 -7.75 7.06 -4.23
N VAL A 3 -6.78 6.65 -3.43
CA VAL A 3 -6.98 6.06 -2.10
C VAL A 3 -6.87 7.14 -1.02
N CYS A 4 -5.97 8.11 -1.18
CA CYS A 4 -5.78 9.24 -0.27
C CYS A 4 -5.93 10.56 -1.02
N LEU A 5 -6.96 11.35 -0.71
CA LEU A 5 -7.16 12.66 -1.34
C LEU A 5 -6.18 13.71 -0.80
N CYS A 6 -5.89 13.70 0.50
CA CYS A 6 -4.94 14.60 1.16
C CYS A 6 -3.55 14.61 0.54
N ASN A 7 -3.05 13.42 0.16
CA ASN A 7 -1.70 13.23 -0.37
C ASN A 7 -1.70 12.79 -1.84
N ALA A 8 -2.86 12.82 -2.50
CA ALA A 8 -3.04 12.35 -3.88
C ALA A 8 -2.42 10.95 -4.14
N LEU A 9 -2.60 10.00 -3.21
CA LEU A 9 -2.11 8.63 -3.39
C LEU A 9 -3.11 7.79 -4.16
N THR A 10 -2.65 7.14 -5.21
CA THR A 10 -3.42 6.18 -6.01
C THR A 10 -3.22 4.75 -5.51
N GLU A 11 -4.15 3.86 -5.88
CA GLU A 11 -4.01 2.42 -5.60
C GLU A 11 -2.68 1.85 -6.12
N CYS A 12 -2.28 2.21 -7.34
CA CYS A 12 -1.02 1.76 -7.94
C CYS A 12 0.20 2.17 -7.10
N GLN A 13 0.23 3.42 -6.60
CA GLN A 13 1.30 3.89 -5.71
C GLN A 13 1.31 3.14 -4.38
N VAL A 14 0.15 2.85 -3.81
CA VAL A 14 0.06 2.06 -2.57
C VAL A 14 0.56 0.63 -2.80
N ARG A 15 0.18 -0.02 -3.91
CA ARG A 15 0.64 -1.38 -4.24
C ARG A 15 2.15 -1.42 -4.49
N ALA A 16 2.68 -0.46 -5.25
CA ALA A 16 4.13 -0.33 -5.49
C ALA A 16 4.91 -0.16 -4.18
N ALA A 17 4.45 0.70 -3.26
CA ALA A 17 5.07 0.85 -1.95
C ALA A 17 5.07 -0.46 -1.14
N VAL A 18 4.02 -1.28 -1.28
CA VAL A 18 3.94 -2.59 -0.60
C VAL A 18 4.90 -3.60 -1.23
N GLU A 19 5.03 -3.62 -2.56
CA GLU A 19 6.01 -4.43 -3.28
C GLU A 19 7.45 -4.04 -2.91
N GLU A 20 7.69 -2.76 -2.62
CA GLU A 20 8.96 -2.24 -2.08
C GLU A 20 9.15 -2.51 -0.57
N GLY A 21 8.18 -3.13 0.10
CA GLY A 21 8.29 -3.61 1.48
C GLY A 21 7.46 -2.86 2.53
N ALA A 22 6.57 -1.94 2.14
CA ALA A 22 5.67 -1.28 3.09
C ALA A 22 4.69 -2.28 3.72
N GLY A 23 4.78 -2.44 5.05
CA GLY A 23 3.92 -3.35 5.81
C GLY A 23 2.78 -2.68 6.58
N ARG A 24 2.82 -1.35 6.71
CA ARG A 24 1.85 -0.56 7.50
C ARG A 24 1.53 0.75 6.77
N PRO A 25 0.37 1.39 7.06
CA PRO A 25 0.00 2.65 6.40
C PRO A 25 1.04 3.76 6.52
N ARG A 26 1.74 3.86 7.67
CA ARG A 26 2.83 4.83 7.84
C ARG A 26 4.02 4.58 6.90
N ASP A 27 4.28 3.32 6.56
CA ASP A 27 5.41 2.93 5.72
C ASP A 27 5.07 3.28 4.27
N VAL A 28 3.80 3.14 3.87
CA VAL A 28 3.28 3.63 2.57
C VAL A 28 3.42 5.14 2.46
N TYR A 29 3.01 5.91 3.49
CA TYR A 29 3.21 7.37 3.45
C TYR A 29 4.69 7.74 3.32
N GLY A 30 5.56 7.06 4.08
CA GLY A 30 7.01 7.27 4.01
C GLY A 30 7.60 6.96 2.63
N ALA A 31 7.23 5.82 2.04
CA ALA A 31 7.65 5.43 0.69
C ALA A 31 7.18 6.44 -0.38
N CYS A 32 5.97 7.00 -0.21
CA CYS A 32 5.45 8.05 -1.09
C CYS A 32 5.90 9.48 -0.71
N GLY A 33 6.86 9.64 0.21
CA GLY A 33 7.41 10.95 0.57
C GLY A 33 6.43 11.89 1.29
N CYS A 34 5.40 11.36 1.95
CA CYS A 34 4.35 12.15 2.62
C CYS A 34 4.09 11.67 4.05
N ARG A 35 3.15 12.34 4.74
CA ARG A 35 2.69 11.97 6.09
C ARG A 35 1.17 11.90 6.10
N ALA A 36 0.60 11.15 7.05
CA ALA A 36 -0.84 11.13 7.27
C ALA A 36 -1.37 12.54 7.60
N GLN A 37 -2.50 12.92 7.01
CA GLN A 37 -3.23 14.14 7.36
C GLN A 37 -4.52 13.82 8.14
N CYS A 38 -5.61 13.46 7.45
CA CYS A 38 -6.91 13.20 8.09
C CYS A 38 -7.13 11.73 8.51
N GLY A 39 -6.32 10.80 8.01
CA GLY A 39 -6.42 9.37 8.33
C GLY A 39 -7.58 8.61 7.67
N GLY A 40 -8.48 9.26 6.92
CA GLY A 40 -9.65 8.61 6.31
C GLY A 40 -9.33 7.46 5.34
N CYS A 41 -8.15 7.49 4.72
CA CYS A 41 -7.66 6.45 3.82
C CYS A 41 -7.05 5.22 4.53
N THR A 42 -6.85 5.26 5.85
CA THR A 42 -6.06 4.26 6.59
C THR A 42 -6.62 2.84 6.44
N LYS A 43 -7.95 2.68 6.50
CA LYS A 43 -8.59 1.36 6.32
C LYS A 43 -8.39 0.82 4.90
N ALA A 44 -8.50 1.68 3.88
CA ALA A 44 -8.31 1.31 2.48
C ALA A 44 -6.85 0.93 2.20
N ILE A 45 -5.89 1.72 2.69
CA ILE A 45 -4.47 1.39 2.59
C ILE A 45 -4.16 0.05 3.28
N LEU A 46 -4.71 -0.19 4.47
CA LEU A 46 -4.52 -1.47 5.17
C LEU A 46 -5.10 -2.67 4.40
N CYS A 47 -6.23 -2.49 3.71
CA CYS A 47 -6.82 -3.51 2.86
C CYS A 47 -5.88 -3.85 1.69
N LEU A 48 -5.39 -2.83 0.98
CA LEU A 48 -4.45 -2.99 -0.13
C LEU A 48 -3.14 -3.65 0.31
N ILE A 49 -2.61 -3.30 1.47
CA ILE A 49 -1.43 -3.96 2.05
C ILE A 49 -1.66 -5.47 2.18
N ARG A 50 -2.78 -5.88 2.79
CA ARG A 50 -3.10 -7.29 3.02
C ARG A 50 -3.34 -8.04 1.72
N GLU A 51 -4.08 -7.44 0.79
CA GLU A 51 -4.34 -8.00 -0.54
C GLU A 51 -3.04 -8.23 -1.30
N THR A 52 -2.19 -7.21 -1.42
CA THR A 52 -0.93 -7.31 -2.15
C THR A 52 0.02 -8.34 -1.52
N GLN A 53 0.12 -8.40 -0.19
CA GLN A 53 0.93 -9.41 0.50
C GLN A 53 0.40 -10.84 0.32
N ALA A 54 -0.94 -11.02 0.30
CA ALA A 54 -1.55 -12.32 0.03
C ALA A 54 -1.24 -12.78 -1.40
N LEU A 55 -1.34 -11.89 -2.39
CA LEU A 55 -0.99 -12.17 -3.78
C LEU A 55 0.50 -12.52 -3.95
N ALA A 56 1.40 -11.76 -3.32
CA ALA A 56 2.83 -12.04 -3.34
C ALA A 56 3.20 -13.37 -2.69
N SER A 57 2.38 -13.86 -1.74
CA SER A 57 2.60 -15.13 -1.06
C SER A 57 2.13 -16.35 -1.86
N GLY A 58 1.13 -16.17 -2.73
CA GLY A 58 0.65 -17.21 -3.65
C GLY A 58 1.48 -17.36 -4.93
N HIS A 59 2.33 -16.38 -5.27
CA HIS A 59 3.14 -16.41 -6.49
C HIS A 59 4.52 -17.10 -6.31
N ARG A 60 4.91 -17.44 -5.08
CA ARG A 60 6.21 -18.09 -4.79
C ARG A 60 6.27 -19.61 -5.08
N THR A 61 5.19 -20.22 -5.55
CA THR A 61 5.15 -21.67 -5.87
C THR A 61 5.22 -21.99 -7.37
N ALA A 62 5.41 -20.99 -8.25
CA ALA A 62 5.42 -21.19 -9.70
C ALA A 62 6.82 -21.14 -10.36
N GLU A 63 7.87 -20.85 -9.59
CA GLU A 63 9.28 -20.94 -10.03
C GLU A 63 10.05 -21.88 -9.10
N ALA A 64 9.86 -23.19 -9.25
CA ALA A 64 10.74 -24.24 -8.74
C ALA A 64 10.61 -25.50 -9.61
#